data_AF-A0A820RIE6-F1
#
_entry.id   AF-A0A820RIE6-F1
#
_cell.length_a   1.000
_cell.length_b   1.000
_cell.length_c   1.000
_cell.angle_alpha   90.00
_cell.angle_beta   90.00
_cell.angle_gamma   90.00
#
_symmetry.space_group_name_H-M   'P 1'
#
loop_
_entity.id
_entity.type
_entity.pdbx_description
1 polymer ?
#
loop_
_entity_poly.entity_id
_entity_poly.type
_entity_poly.pdbx_seq_one_letter_code
_entity_poly.pdbx_strand_id
1 'polypeptide(L)'
;MLHTEATISNNNDSQWIKQETEKIRLQLLFELQRFENGINKHFDSLKNNLDLQQKKSSELLIINSSYRQITESRIFIPRNSLLTDLFQISHIRGLRSVFVAILIILVIQVSINDIIENGRLNLDFGLIFECFADLHVALFIWLIMQLSTAIIVFMGFYSWTKNRCNYWEHLKSKTNNQKFLCPDFSQYLYFLFAPTLIYRDQYPRNTIIRWDFVLKMFGEFIASVFYVYYVVVRFCIPTYANLNHSEITLPIFLSVLFNSIMPGSLFLVLGFYGFLHCWLNAFAEMLRFADRMFYDDWWNSTSFAAYYRKWNVVVHDWLYTYVYREIYILTGRKNRSIPAICVLLLSAIFHEYIMISALGFFYPVMFLLFGVLGCK
;
A
#
# COMPACT_ATOMS: atom_id res chain seq x y z
N MET A 1 47.29 99.11 -0.67
CA MET A 1 47.21 98.11 0.42
C MET A 1 45.75 97.71 0.69
N LEU A 2 44.90 97.55 -0.34
CA LEU A 2 43.46 97.29 -0.19
C LEU A 2 42.89 96.25 -1.18
N HIS A 3 43.70 95.74 -2.12
CA HIS A 3 43.24 94.73 -3.08
C HIS A 3 43.37 93.29 -2.58
N THR A 4 44.03 93.07 -1.44
CA THR A 4 44.28 91.74 -0.87
C THR A 4 43.22 91.29 0.13
N GLU A 5 42.44 92.20 0.74
CA GLU A 5 41.44 91.86 1.76
C GLU A 5 40.08 91.44 1.16
N ALA A 6 39.68 92.03 0.02
CA ALA A 6 38.39 91.72 -0.62
C ALA A 6 38.32 90.32 -1.25
N THR A 7 39.44 89.78 -1.74
CA THR A 7 39.51 88.41 -2.27
C THR A 7 39.51 87.34 -1.18
N ILE A 8 39.97 87.66 0.03
CA ILE A 8 40.02 86.71 1.16
C ILE A 8 38.62 86.56 1.78
N SER A 9 37.84 87.64 1.87
CA SER A 9 36.44 87.61 2.34
C SER A 9 35.54 86.76 1.43
N ASN A 10 35.57 86.96 0.10
CA ASN A 10 34.74 86.19 -0.83
C ASN A 10 35.09 84.69 -0.90
N ASN A 11 36.35 84.33 -0.66
CA ASN A 11 36.79 82.93 -0.70
C ASN A 11 36.39 82.18 0.59
N ASN A 12 36.41 82.86 1.74
CA ASN A 12 35.94 82.31 3.01
C ASN A 12 34.42 82.09 3.01
N ASP A 13 33.64 83.02 2.46
CA ASP A 13 32.18 82.86 2.36
C ASP A 13 31.79 81.73 1.39
N SER A 14 32.50 81.58 0.27
CA SER A 14 32.29 80.44 -0.65
C SER A 14 32.69 79.10 -0.03
N GLN A 15 33.77 79.05 0.75
CA GLN A 15 34.17 77.84 1.47
C GLN A 15 33.17 77.49 2.59
N TRP A 16 32.65 78.48 3.30
CA TRP A 16 31.63 78.30 4.33
C TRP A 16 30.32 77.76 3.75
N ILE A 17 29.83 78.33 2.64
CA ILE A 17 28.63 77.83 1.95
C ILE A 17 28.84 76.39 1.49
N LYS A 18 30.02 76.03 0.94
CA LYS A 18 30.32 74.65 0.54
C LYS A 18 30.35 73.69 1.72
N GLN A 19 30.95 74.09 2.85
CA GLN A 19 30.98 73.28 4.07
C GLN A 19 29.58 73.05 4.65
N GLU A 20 28.75 74.10 4.72
CA GLU A 20 27.40 73.97 5.25
C GLU A 20 26.48 73.18 4.30
N THR A 21 26.66 73.32 2.99
CA THR A 21 25.94 72.51 1.99
C THR A 21 26.31 71.03 2.09
N GLU A 22 27.60 70.69 2.24
CA GLU A 22 28.02 69.30 2.44
C GLU A 22 27.53 68.74 3.79
N LYS A 23 27.48 69.56 4.84
CA LYS A 23 26.92 69.16 6.13
C LYS A 23 25.42 68.86 6.04
N ILE A 24 24.64 69.71 5.37
CA ILE A 24 23.21 69.49 5.11
C ILE A 24 23.01 68.25 4.23
N ARG A 25 23.85 68.06 3.20
CA ARG A 25 23.81 66.87 2.33
C ARG A 25 24.08 65.58 3.10
N LEU A 26 25.10 65.57 3.96
CA LEU A 26 25.41 64.42 4.81
C LEU A 26 24.29 64.12 5.81
N GLN A 27 23.66 65.16 6.36
CA GLN A 27 22.53 65.00 7.27
C GLN A 27 21.28 64.47 6.55
N LEU A 28 21.00 64.93 5.33
CA LEU A 28 19.95 64.38 4.47
C LEU A 28 20.23 62.92 4.10
N LEU A 29 21.46 62.58 3.72
CA LEU A 29 21.85 61.20 3.41
C LEU A 29 21.70 60.28 4.64
N PHE A 30 22.06 60.77 5.82
CA PHE A 30 21.90 60.01 7.06
C PHE A 30 20.40 59.74 7.37
N GLU A 31 19.54 60.74 7.25
CA GLU A 31 18.10 60.56 7.46
C GLU A 31 17.44 59.68 6.38
N LEU A 32 17.87 59.79 5.13
CA LEU A 32 17.42 58.90 4.05
C LEU A 32 17.79 57.45 4.32
N GLN A 33 19.04 57.20 4.73
CA GLN A 33 19.51 55.85 5.04
C GLN A 33 18.82 55.29 6.30
N ARG A 34 18.52 56.14 7.28
CA ARG A 34 17.74 55.78 8.46
C ARG A 34 16.31 55.39 8.08
N PHE A 35 15.68 56.13 7.18
CA PHE A 35 14.34 55.87 6.68
C PHE A 35 14.28 54.56 5.88
N GLU A 36 15.23 54.34 4.96
CA GLU A 36 15.34 53.11 4.17
C GLU A 36 15.53 51.88 5.06
N ASN A 37 16.40 51.96 6.07
CA ASN A 37 16.58 50.90 7.06
C ASN A 37 15.31 50.64 7.88
N GLY A 38 14.52 51.68 8.17
CA GLY A 38 13.23 51.56 8.82
C GLY A 38 12.20 50.81 7.97
N ILE A 39 12.13 51.13 6.67
CA ILE A 39 11.26 50.44 5.70
C ILE A 39 11.68 48.99 5.55
N ASN A 40 12.97 48.70 5.37
CA ASN A 40 13.46 47.33 5.19
C ASN A 40 13.13 46.44 6.39
N LYS A 41 13.33 46.95 7.62
CA LYS A 41 12.92 46.22 8.84
C LYS A 41 11.42 45.94 8.89
N HIS A 42 10.59 46.89 8.46
CA HIS A 42 9.15 46.70 8.42
C HIS A 42 8.75 45.67 7.36
N PHE A 43 9.37 45.72 6.18
CA PHE A 43 9.14 44.78 5.10
C PHE A 43 9.57 43.36 5.47
N ASP A 44 10.72 43.20 6.13
CA ASP A 44 11.20 41.92 6.65
C ASP A 44 10.26 41.35 7.72
N SER A 45 9.71 42.22 8.59
CA SER A 45 8.71 41.81 9.57
C SER A 45 7.42 41.32 8.92
N LEU A 46 6.92 42.04 7.90
CA LEU A 46 5.74 41.64 7.13
C LEU A 46 5.96 40.32 6.39
N LYS A 47 7.13 40.14 5.76
CA LYS A 47 7.50 38.92 5.06
C LYS A 47 7.54 37.72 5.99
N ASN A 48 8.18 37.85 7.15
CA ASN A 48 8.22 36.79 8.16
C ASN A 48 6.82 36.42 8.67
N ASN A 49 5.92 37.38 8.85
CA ASN A 49 4.55 37.13 9.27
C ASN A 49 3.72 36.39 8.19
N LEU A 50 3.92 36.74 6.91
CA LEU A 50 3.29 36.06 5.78
C LEU A 50 3.79 34.62 5.63
N ASP A 51 5.10 34.40 5.74
CA ASP A 51 5.70 33.06 5.69
C ASP A 51 5.21 32.18 6.87
N LEU A 52 5.10 32.75 8.08
CA LEU A 52 4.51 32.08 9.24
C LEU A 52 3.04 31.71 9.03
N GLN A 53 2.23 32.60 8.43
CA GLN A 53 0.83 32.30 8.11
C GLN A 53 0.71 31.20 7.05
N GLN A 54 1.54 31.22 6.02
CA GLN A 54 1.52 30.23 4.95
C GLN A 54 1.99 28.86 5.45
N LYS A 55 3.03 28.83 6.30
CA LYS A 55 3.50 27.60 6.95
C LYS A 55 2.45 27.02 7.89
N LYS A 56 1.80 27.86 8.71
CA LYS A 56 0.72 27.45 9.62
C LYS A 56 -0.51 26.94 8.86
N SER A 57 -0.87 27.56 7.74
CA SER A 57 -1.95 27.09 6.86
C SER A 57 -1.63 25.74 6.22
N SER A 58 -0.39 25.55 5.75
CA SER A 58 0.09 24.28 5.19
C SER A 58 0.10 23.17 6.24
N GLU A 59 0.60 23.45 7.44
CA GLU A 59 0.56 22.53 8.57
C GLU A 59 -0.88 22.19 8.97
N LEU A 60 -1.79 23.18 9.03
CA LEU A 60 -3.22 22.94 9.29
C LEU A 60 -3.89 22.11 8.20
N LEU A 61 -3.50 22.25 6.94
CA LEU A 61 -4.00 21.42 5.83
C LEU A 61 -3.48 19.98 5.92
N ILE A 62 -2.21 19.78 6.29
CA ILE A 62 -1.60 18.45 6.52
C ILE A 62 -2.20 17.78 7.76
N ILE A 63 -2.45 18.56 8.81
CA ILE A 63 -3.14 18.10 10.02
C ILE A 63 -4.57 17.74 9.66
N ASN A 64 -5.32 18.60 8.97
CA ASN A 64 -6.70 18.31 8.57
C ASN A 64 -6.80 17.15 7.58
N SER A 65 -5.84 16.97 6.66
CA SER A 65 -5.80 15.82 5.76
C SER A 65 -5.48 14.53 6.52
N SER A 66 -4.54 14.57 7.47
CA SER A 66 -4.24 13.45 8.36
C SER A 66 -5.42 13.11 9.27
N TYR A 67 -6.08 14.12 9.85
CA TYR A 67 -7.29 13.95 10.66
C TYR A 67 -8.43 13.40 9.81
N ARG A 68 -8.63 13.88 8.56
CA ARG A 68 -9.61 13.30 7.62
C ARG A 68 -9.33 11.84 7.29
N GLN A 69 -8.07 11.48 7.03
CA GLN A 69 -7.68 10.09 6.83
C GLN A 69 -7.97 9.21 8.06
N ILE A 70 -7.83 9.78 9.26
CA ILE A 70 -8.13 9.10 10.52
C ILE A 70 -9.65 9.02 10.80
N THR A 71 -10.45 9.98 10.31
CA THR A 71 -11.90 10.06 10.60
C THR A 71 -12.80 9.46 9.52
N GLU A 72 -12.38 9.46 8.25
CA GLU A 72 -13.22 8.95 7.14
C GLU A 72 -12.76 7.55 6.72
N SER A 73 -13.68 6.61 6.89
CA SER A 73 -13.57 5.23 6.41
C SER A 73 -13.34 5.17 4.89
N ARG A 74 -12.55 4.19 4.39
CA ARG A 74 -12.19 4.01 2.96
C ARG A 74 -13.33 4.33 1.99
N ILE A 75 -13.10 5.28 1.08
CA ILE A 75 -14.03 5.63 0.00
C ILE A 75 -13.72 4.79 -1.23
N PHE A 76 -14.72 4.08 -1.74
CA PHE A 76 -14.58 3.26 -2.95
C PHE A 76 -14.86 4.12 -4.19
N ILE A 77 -13.92 4.11 -5.14
CA ILE A 77 -13.96 4.92 -6.36
C ILE A 77 -13.76 3.98 -7.56
N PRO A 78 -14.52 4.12 -8.66
CA PRO A 78 -14.27 3.33 -9.87
C PRO A 78 -12.90 3.66 -10.46
N ARG A 79 -12.00 2.67 -10.54
CA ARG A 79 -10.64 2.81 -11.10
C ARG A 79 -10.06 1.45 -11.48
N ASN A 80 -9.15 1.46 -12.45
CA ASN A 80 -8.39 0.27 -12.84
C ASN A 80 -7.32 -0.08 -11.80
N SER A 81 -6.79 -1.30 -11.90
CA SER A 81 -5.61 -1.69 -11.14
C SER A 81 -4.36 -1.07 -11.77
N LEU A 82 -3.41 -0.67 -10.92
CA LEU A 82 -2.22 0.07 -11.33
C LEU A 82 -1.43 -0.64 -12.45
N LEU A 83 -1.21 -1.96 -12.36
CA LEU A 83 -0.51 -2.69 -13.43
C LEU A 83 -1.29 -2.70 -14.75
N THR A 84 -2.63 -2.69 -14.71
CA THR A 84 -3.44 -2.64 -15.94
C THR A 84 -3.16 -1.35 -16.71
N ASP A 85 -3.04 -0.23 -16.01
CA ASP A 85 -2.74 1.05 -16.62
C ASP A 85 -1.25 1.13 -17.02
N LEU A 86 -0.34 0.61 -16.19
CA LEU A 86 1.09 0.59 -16.49
C LEU A 86 1.45 -0.29 -17.70
N PHE A 87 0.74 -1.39 -17.95
CA PHE A 87 0.97 -2.22 -19.13
C PHE A 87 0.55 -1.57 -20.45
N GLN A 88 -0.08 -0.40 -20.42
CA GLN A 88 -0.29 0.40 -21.63
C GLN A 88 1.02 1.05 -22.11
N ILE A 89 1.98 1.26 -21.20
CA ILE A 89 3.30 1.82 -21.50
C ILE A 89 4.15 0.75 -22.19
N SER A 90 4.77 1.11 -23.32
CA SER A 90 5.54 0.19 -24.18
C SER A 90 6.64 -0.56 -23.43
N HIS A 91 7.40 0.13 -22.58
CA HIS A 91 8.52 -0.46 -21.83
C HIS A 91 8.07 -1.53 -20.82
N ILE A 92 6.99 -1.26 -20.06
CA ILE A 92 6.49 -2.18 -19.03
C ILE A 92 5.77 -3.37 -19.68
N ARG A 93 5.08 -3.14 -20.81
CA ARG A 93 4.55 -4.22 -21.64
C ARG A 93 5.66 -5.15 -22.14
N GLY A 94 6.81 -4.58 -22.52
CA GLY A 94 8.00 -5.35 -22.88
C GLY A 94 8.47 -6.26 -21.75
N LEU A 95 8.53 -5.75 -20.51
CA LEU A 95 8.87 -6.56 -19.33
C LEU A 95 7.93 -7.75 -19.15
N ARG A 96 6.60 -7.53 -19.28
CA ARG A 96 5.61 -8.62 -19.23
C ARG A 96 5.88 -9.68 -20.30
N SER A 97 6.18 -9.25 -21.53
CA SER A 97 6.54 -10.17 -22.62
C SER A 97 7.82 -10.95 -22.33
N VAL A 98 8.81 -10.36 -21.66
CA VAL A 98 10.03 -11.06 -21.22
C VAL A 98 9.71 -12.18 -20.24
N PHE A 99 8.89 -11.92 -19.21
CA PHE A 99 8.47 -12.99 -18.28
C PHE A 99 7.75 -14.13 -18.98
N VAL A 100 6.87 -13.82 -19.94
CA VAL A 100 6.18 -14.85 -20.74
C VAL A 100 7.19 -15.63 -21.61
N ALA A 101 8.17 -14.95 -22.21
CA ALA A 101 9.21 -15.61 -22.99
C ALA A 101 10.08 -16.55 -22.14
N ILE A 102 10.47 -16.12 -20.93
CA ILE A 102 11.21 -16.97 -19.99
C ILE A 102 10.38 -18.20 -19.62
N LEU A 103 9.08 -18.05 -19.37
CA LEU A 103 8.19 -19.19 -19.11
C LEU A 103 8.18 -20.18 -20.29
N ILE A 104 8.06 -19.70 -21.53
CA ILE A 104 8.09 -20.55 -22.72
C ILE A 104 9.44 -21.27 -22.83
N ILE A 105 10.55 -20.56 -22.61
CA ILE A 105 11.90 -21.14 -22.63
C ILE A 105 12.04 -22.23 -21.55
N LEU A 106 11.54 -21.99 -20.33
CA LEU A 106 11.57 -22.98 -19.25
C LEU A 106 10.76 -24.23 -19.60
N VAL A 107 9.57 -24.07 -20.20
CA VAL A 107 8.74 -25.20 -20.66
C VAL A 107 9.47 -26.00 -21.74
N ILE A 108 10.08 -25.32 -22.72
CA ILE A 108 10.87 -25.96 -23.77
C ILE A 108 12.06 -26.71 -23.17
N GLN A 109 12.82 -26.05 -22.28
CA GLN A 109 13.98 -26.65 -21.60
C GLN A 109 13.58 -27.89 -20.80
N VAL A 110 12.46 -27.83 -20.06
CA VAL A 110 11.93 -28.98 -19.32
C VAL A 110 11.60 -30.12 -20.26
N SER A 111 10.89 -29.81 -21.36
CA SER A 111 10.47 -30.80 -22.35
C SER A 111 11.65 -31.46 -23.04
N ILE A 112 12.69 -30.70 -23.37
CA ILE A 112 13.93 -31.21 -23.97
C ILE A 112 14.67 -32.12 -22.99
N ASN A 113 14.87 -31.67 -21.75
CA ASN A 113 15.58 -32.47 -20.74
C ASN A 113 14.88 -33.81 -20.50
N ASP A 114 13.56 -33.80 -20.45
CA ASP A 114 12.75 -35.00 -20.26
C ASP A 114 12.81 -35.96 -21.47
N ILE A 115 12.80 -35.44 -22.71
CA ILE A 115 13.08 -36.26 -23.90
C ILE A 115 14.47 -36.89 -23.83
N ILE A 116 15.48 -36.14 -23.37
CA ILE A 116 16.86 -36.63 -23.29
C ILE A 116 17.00 -37.72 -22.22
N GLU A 117 16.43 -37.52 -21.04
CA GLU A 117 16.56 -38.44 -19.90
C GLU A 117 15.68 -39.69 -20.06
N ASN A 118 14.42 -39.52 -20.46
CA ASN A 118 13.43 -40.60 -20.47
C ASN A 118 13.14 -41.16 -21.87
N GLY A 119 13.68 -40.55 -22.93
CA GLY A 119 13.42 -40.94 -24.33
C GLY A 119 11.99 -40.66 -24.81
N ARG A 120 11.15 -40.02 -23.98
CA ARG A 120 9.75 -39.65 -24.25
C ARG A 120 9.42 -38.35 -23.54
N LEU A 121 8.42 -37.62 -24.07
CA LEU A 121 7.81 -36.49 -23.36
C LEU A 121 6.88 -37.01 -22.28
N ASN A 122 7.38 -37.12 -21.05
CA ASN A 122 6.63 -37.27 -19.83
C ASN A 122 6.66 -35.97 -19.02
N LEU A 123 5.69 -35.08 -19.26
CA LEU A 123 5.46 -33.92 -18.40
C LEU A 123 5.01 -34.43 -17.02
N ASP A 124 5.96 -34.62 -16.10
CA ASP A 124 5.71 -35.17 -14.77
C ASP A 124 4.91 -34.19 -13.89
N PHE A 125 3.60 -34.18 -14.09
CA PHE A 125 2.66 -33.44 -13.25
C PHE A 125 2.37 -34.15 -11.92
N GLY A 126 3.12 -35.20 -11.56
CA GLY A 126 2.91 -35.99 -10.34
C GLY A 126 2.82 -35.11 -9.10
N LEU A 127 3.78 -34.19 -8.92
CA LEU A 127 3.78 -33.25 -7.80
C LEU A 127 2.52 -32.36 -7.74
N ILE A 128 1.96 -31.95 -8.88
CA ILE A 128 0.70 -31.17 -8.89
C ILE A 128 -0.46 -32.06 -8.43
N PHE A 129 -0.55 -33.29 -8.96
CA PHE A 129 -1.60 -34.21 -8.55
C PHE A 129 -1.50 -34.60 -7.07
N GLU A 130 -0.29 -34.75 -6.54
CA GLU A 130 -0.05 -34.97 -5.11
C GLU A 130 -0.46 -33.76 -4.27
N CYS A 131 -0.07 -32.54 -4.66
CA CYS A 131 -0.47 -31.32 -3.97
C CYS A 131 -2.00 -31.11 -3.97
N PHE A 132 -2.71 -31.60 -4.98
CA PHE A 132 -4.17 -31.46 -5.13
C PHE A 132 -4.95 -32.78 -4.92
N ALA A 133 -4.33 -33.80 -4.33
CA ALA A 133 -4.93 -35.14 -4.19
C ALA A 133 -6.30 -35.09 -3.50
N ASP A 134 -6.39 -34.34 -2.40
CA ASP A 134 -7.62 -34.18 -1.60
C ASP A 134 -8.39 -32.89 -1.89
N LEU A 135 -8.28 -32.37 -3.12
CA LEU A 135 -8.98 -31.13 -3.52
C LEU A 135 -10.50 -31.22 -3.29
N HIS A 136 -11.09 -32.39 -3.50
CA HIS A 136 -12.51 -32.61 -3.27
C HIS A 136 -12.92 -32.41 -1.79
N VAL A 137 -12.08 -32.84 -0.84
CA VAL A 137 -12.29 -32.60 0.60
C VAL A 137 -12.15 -31.12 0.91
N ALA A 138 -11.13 -30.45 0.36
CA ALA A 138 -10.94 -29.02 0.56
C ALA A 138 -12.12 -28.20 0.03
N LEU A 139 -12.66 -28.53 -1.15
CA LEU A 139 -13.85 -27.90 -1.72
C LEU A 139 -15.10 -28.13 -0.86
N PHE A 140 -15.27 -29.33 -0.31
CA PHE A 140 -16.38 -29.65 0.58
C PHE A 140 -16.32 -28.85 1.89
N ILE A 141 -15.15 -28.79 2.53
CA ILE A 141 -14.92 -27.98 3.73
C ILE A 141 -15.15 -26.50 3.43
N TRP A 142 -14.60 -26.01 2.32
CA TRP A 142 -14.79 -24.63 1.88
C TRP A 142 -16.27 -24.30 1.68
N LEU A 143 -17.05 -25.18 1.04
CA LEU A 143 -18.48 -24.98 0.85
C LEU A 143 -19.22 -24.91 2.18
N ILE A 144 -18.91 -25.78 3.15
CA ILE A 144 -19.51 -25.74 4.49
C ILE A 144 -19.12 -24.44 5.21
N MET A 145 -17.86 -24.03 5.17
CA MET A 145 -17.39 -22.78 5.77
C MET A 145 -18.08 -21.56 5.14
N GLN A 146 -18.22 -21.55 3.82
CA GLN A 146 -18.88 -20.47 3.09
C GLN A 146 -20.38 -20.39 3.41
N LEU A 147 -21.08 -21.52 3.44
CA LEU A 147 -22.50 -21.56 3.78
C LEU A 147 -22.75 -21.20 5.24
N SER A 148 -21.92 -21.71 6.16
CA SER A 148 -22.04 -21.42 7.58
C SER A 148 -21.78 -19.94 7.87
N THR A 149 -20.74 -19.33 7.29
CA THR A 149 -20.48 -17.89 7.43
C THR A 149 -21.61 -17.06 6.80
N ALA A 150 -22.07 -17.40 5.59
CA ALA A 150 -23.14 -16.68 4.92
C ALA A 150 -24.45 -16.69 5.74
N ILE A 151 -24.84 -17.84 6.30
CA ILE A 151 -26.13 -18.00 6.97
C ILE A 151 -26.04 -17.61 8.44
N ILE A 152 -25.09 -18.17 9.21
CA ILE A 152 -25.05 -18.01 10.67
C ILE A 152 -24.72 -16.57 11.05
N VAL A 153 -23.72 -15.95 10.41
CA VAL A 153 -23.33 -14.57 10.72
C VAL A 153 -24.45 -13.61 10.36
N PHE A 154 -25.07 -13.78 9.18
CA PHE A 154 -26.18 -12.93 8.76
C PHE A 154 -27.39 -13.09 9.68
N MET A 155 -27.80 -14.32 10.00
CA MET A 155 -28.93 -14.56 10.91
C MET A 155 -28.66 -14.02 12.31
N GLY A 156 -27.43 -14.17 12.81
CA GLY A 156 -27.00 -13.60 14.09
C GLY A 156 -27.10 -12.07 14.10
N PHE A 157 -26.57 -11.42 13.06
CA PHE A 157 -26.64 -9.97 12.92
C PHE A 157 -28.08 -9.47 12.70
N TYR A 158 -28.87 -10.17 11.90
CA TYR A 158 -30.29 -9.86 11.65
C TYR A 158 -31.13 -9.99 12.93
N SER A 159 -30.91 -11.04 13.71
CA SER A 159 -31.56 -11.21 15.02
C SER A 159 -31.16 -10.10 16.00
N TRP A 160 -29.86 -9.77 16.06
CA TRP A 160 -29.36 -8.70 16.90
C TRP A 160 -29.93 -7.32 16.52
N THR A 161 -29.95 -6.98 15.22
CA THR A 161 -30.50 -5.72 14.72
C THR A 161 -32.00 -5.63 14.98
N LYS A 162 -32.77 -6.70 14.76
CA LYS A 162 -34.20 -6.76 15.08
C LYS A 162 -34.47 -6.53 16.57
N ASN A 163 -33.73 -7.22 17.45
CA ASN A 163 -33.87 -7.04 18.90
C ASN A 163 -33.50 -5.62 19.35
N ARG A 164 -32.45 -5.04 18.76
CA ARG A 164 -32.07 -3.64 18.97
C ARG A 164 -33.15 -2.68 18.47
N CYS A 165 -33.67 -2.85 17.26
CA CYS A 165 -34.71 -1.99 16.71
C CYS A 165 -35.96 -2.02 17.58
N ASN A 166 -36.42 -3.20 18.00
CA ASN A 166 -37.56 -3.32 18.91
C ASN A 166 -37.29 -2.59 20.25
N TYR A 167 -36.09 -2.75 20.82
CA TYR A 167 -35.69 -2.07 22.05
C TYR A 167 -35.63 -0.54 21.89
N TRP A 168 -35.06 -0.05 20.78
CA TRP A 168 -34.95 1.38 20.50
C TRP A 168 -36.28 2.00 20.05
N GLU A 169 -37.17 1.29 19.37
CA GLU A 169 -38.53 1.75 19.07
C GLU A 169 -39.34 1.98 20.35
N HIS A 170 -39.18 1.12 21.36
CA HIS A 170 -39.74 1.34 22.69
C HIS A 170 -39.17 2.60 23.38
N LEU A 171 -37.91 2.98 23.11
CA LEU A 171 -37.25 4.16 23.69
C LEU A 171 -37.43 5.45 22.88
N LYS A 172 -37.74 5.36 21.57
CA LYS A 172 -37.62 6.46 20.60
C LYS A 172 -38.95 6.87 19.98
N SER A 173 -40.05 6.72 20.71
CA SER A 173 -41.38 7.26 20.33
C SER A 173 -41.44 8.80 20.23
N LYS A 174 -40.30 9.53 20.28
CA LYS A 174 -40.28 10.98 20.36
C LYS A 174 -39.39 11.76 19.39
N THR A 175 -38.56 11.17 18.52
CA THR A 175 -37.78 12.00 17.58
C THR A 175 -37.19 11.23 16.38
N ASN A 176 -37.71 11.59 15.20
CA ASN A 176 -37.23 11.38 13.83
C ASN A 176 -37.33 9.97 13.18
N ASN A 177 -37.96 9.99 11.99
CA ASN A 177 -38.17 8.94 10.98
C ASN A 177 -36.88 8.41 10.32
N GLN A 178 -35.79 8.18 11.06
CA GLN A 178 -34.68 7.39 10.53
C GLN A 178 -35.01 5.91 10.70
N LYS A 179 -35.55 5.29 9.63
CA LYS A 179 -35.67 3.84 9.56
C LYS A 179 -34.26 3.24 9.62
N PHE A 180 -33.99 2.41 10.63
CA PHE A 180 -32.81 1.57 10.65
C PHE A 180 -32.96 0.54 9.52
N LEU A 181 -32.24 0.71 8.41
CA LEU A 181 -32.19 -0.29 7.35
C LEU A 181 -31.25 -1.41 7.79
N CYS A 182 -31.79 -2.60 7.99
CA CYS A 182 -30.97 -3.80 8.04
C CYS A 182 -30.43 -4.06 6.63
N PRO A 183 -29.14 -4.41 6.48
CA PRO A 183 -28.56 -4.74 5.19
C PRO A 183 -29.29 -5.96 4.60
N ASP A 184 -29.54 -5.90 3.30
CA ASP A 184 -30.18 -7.01 2.60
C ASP A 184 -29.23 -8.21 2.49
N PHE A 185 -29.78 -9.42 2.52
CA PHE A 185 -28.99 -10.65 2.41
C PHE A 185 -28.22 -10.68 1.09
N SER A 186 -28.81 -10.17 0.00
CA SER A 186 -28.13 -10.10 -1.30
C SER A 186 -26.88 -9.21 -1.26
N GLN A 187 -26.88 -8.12 -0.48
CA GLN A 187 -25.72 -7.22 -0.37
C GLN A 187 -24.60 -7.89 0.44
N TYR A 188 -24.97 -8.60 1.51
CA TYR A 188 -24.02 -9.37 2.30
C TYR A 188 -23.40 -10.53 1.48
N LEU A 189 -24.23 -11.28 0.75
CA LEU A 189 -23.76 -12.35 -0.13
C LEU A 189 -22.83 -11.82 -1.22
N TYR A 190 -23.14 -10.65 -1.80
CA TYR A 190 -22.24 -9.99 -2.75
C TYR A 190 -20.89 -9.64 -2.13
N PHE A 191 -20.89 -9.08 -0.92
CA PHE A 191 -19.65 -8.74 -0.20
C PHE A 191 -18.78 -9.97 0.05
N LEU A 192 -19.36 -11.12 0.38
CA LEU A 192 -18.63 -12.33 0.70
C LEU A 192 -17.75 -12.84 -0.47
N PHE A 193 -18.14 -12.53 -1.72
CA PHE A 193 -17.35 -12.83 -2.91
C PHE A 193 -16.57 -11.62 -3.45
N ALA A 194 -16.89 -10.40 -3.02
CA ALA A 194 -16.23 -9.20 -3.51
C ALA A 194 -14.74 -9.19 -3.10
N PRO A 195 -13.84 -8.70 -3.95
CA PRO A 195 -12.40 -8.67 -3.66
C PRO A 195 -12.04 -7.50 -2.72
N THR A 196 -12.77 -7.36 -1.62
CA THR A 196 -12.51 -6.38 -0.56
C THR A 196 -12.92 -6.97 0.78
N LEU A 197 -12.23 -6.54 1.84
CA LEU A 197 -12.52 -6.99 3.22
C LEU A 197 -13.31 -5.95 4.03
N ILE A 198 -13.63 -4.79 3.44
CA ILE A 198 -14.42 -3.74 4.10
C ILE A 198 -15.84 -3.78 3.59
N TYR A 199 -16.79 -4.05 4.49
CA TYR A 199 -18.21 -4.06 4.15
C TYR A 199 -18.75 -2.64 3.89
N ARG A 200 -19.51 -2.49 2.80
CA ARG A 200 -20.35 -1.35 2.45
C ARG A 200 -21.67 -1.84 1.85
N ASP A 201 -22.74 -1.09 2.08
CA ASP A 201 -24.05 -1.39 1.50
C ASP A 201 -24.07 -1.21 -0.02
N GLN A 202 -23.26 -0.28 -0.53
CA GLN A 202 -23.14 0.04 -1.95
C GLN A 202 -21.69 0.17 -2.35
N TYR A 203 -21.31 -0.56 -3.40
CA TYR A 203 -20.00 -0.46 -4.04
C TYR A 203 -20.15 0.16 -5.42
N PRO A 204 -19.12 0.85 -5.94
CA PRO A 204 -19.11 1.28 -7.34
C PRO A 204 -19.09 0.04 -8.23
N ARG A 205 -20.00 0.00 -9.21
CA ARG A 205 -20.16 -1.15 -10.13
C ARG A 205 -19.98 -0.76 -11.58
N ASN A 206 -19.39 -1.67 -12.34
CA ASN A 206 -19.32 -1.56 -13.80
C ASN A 206 -20.67 -1.91 -14.43
N THR A 207 -20.95 -1.33 -15.59
CA THR A 207 -22.19 -1.56 -16.34
C THR A 207 -22.21 -2.93 -17.02
N ILE A 208 -21.07 -3.32 -17.61
CA ILE A 208 -20.90 -4.56 -18.38
C ILE A 208 -19.77 -5.42 -17.82
N ILE A 209 -19.83 -6.73 -18.09
CA ILE A 209 -18.77 -7.70 -17.80
C ILE A 209 -18.00 -7.94 -19.11
N ARG A 210 -16.69 -7.73 -19.09
CA ARG A 210 -15.79 -8.00 -20.21
C ARG A 210 -15.19 -9.40 -20.07
N TRP A 211 -15.83 -10.40 -20.70
CA TRP A 211 -15.42 -11.81 -20.58
C TRP A 211 -14.06 -12.11 -21.20
N ASP A 212 -13.66 -11.39 -22.24
CA ASP A 212 -12.33 -11.42 -22.83
C ASP A 212 -11.26 -11.06 -21.79
N PHE A 213 -11.50 -10.02 -21.00
CA PHE A 213 -10.63 -9.62 -19.91
C PHE A 213 -10.59 -10.68 -18.80
N VAL A 214 -11.74 -11.23 -18.42
CA VAL A 214 -11.83 -12.31 -17.40
C VAL A 214 -11.03 -13.54 -17.83
N LEU A 215 -11.23 -14.04 -19.05
CA LEU A 215 -10.54 -15.21 -19.57
C LEU A 215 -9.02 -14.96 -19.66
N LYS A 216 -8.61 -13.77 -20.08
CA LYS A 216 -7.20 -13.37 -20.10
C LYS A 216 -6.59 -13.39 -18.69
N MET A 217 -7.26 -12.81 -17.69
CA MET A 217 -6.77 -12.79 -16.32
C MET A 217 -6.70 -14.20 -15.70
N PHE A 218 -7.68 -15.07 -15.94
CA PHE A 218 -7.60 -16.46 -15.51
C PHE A 218 -6.49 -17.24 -16.22
N GLY A 219 -6.32 -17.05 -17.52
CA GLY A 219 -5.21 -17.65 -18.27
C GLY A 219 -3.84 -17.23 -17.72
N GLU A 220 -3.66 -15.94 -17.43
CA GLU A 220 -2.42 -15.41 -16.83
C GLU A 220 -2.21 -15.89 -15.38
N PHE A 221 -3.28 -16.10 -14.60
CA PHE A 221 -3.20 -16.73 -13.28
C PHE A 221 -2.72 -18.18 -13.38
N ILE A 222 -3.34 -18.99 -14.24
CA ILE A 222 -2.95 -20.39 -14.46
C ILE A 222 -1.49 -20.46 -14.94
N ALA A 223 -1.09 -19.59 -15.87
CA ALA A 223 0.30 -19.50 -16.31
C ALA A 223 1.26 -19.16 -15.17
N SER A 224 0.87 -18.27 -14.26
CA SER A 224 1.68 -17.91 -13.08
C SER A 224 1.84 -19.09 -12.11
N VAL A 225 0.79 -19.91 -11.92
CA VAL A 225 0.85 -21.14 -11.10
C VAL A 225 1.81 -22.16 -11.72
N PHE A 226 1.70 -22.40 -13.04
CA PHE A 226 2.63 -23.30 -13.74
C PHE A 226 4.08 -22.77 -13.69
N TYR A 227 4.28 -21.45 -13.81
CA TYR A 227 5.60 -20.85 -13.68
C TYR A 227 6.19 -21.18 -12.30
N VAL A 228 5.45 -20.90 -11.23
CA VAL A 228 5.88 -21.22 -9.85
C VAL A 228 6.20 -22.71 -9.70
N TYR A 229 5.37 -23.59 -10.23
CA TYR A 229 5.61 -25.03 -10.23
C TYR A 229 6.96 -25.39 -10.91
N TYR A 230 7.24 -24.84 -12.09
CA TYR A 230 8.52 -25.09 -12.76
C TYR A 230 9.72 -24.53 -11.99
N VAL A 231 9.56 -23.38 -11.33
CA VAL A 231 10.61 -22.82 -10.48
C VAL A 231 10.92 -23.77 -9.31
N VAL A 232 9.89 -24.33 -8.69
CA VAL A 232 10.06 -25.31 -7.60
C VAL A 232 10.76 -26.57 -8.09
N VAL A 233 10.26 -27.18 -9.18
CA VAL A 233 10.81 -28.46 -9.68
C VAL A 233 12.24 -28.33 -10.18
N ARG A 234 12.58 -27.24 -10.88
CA ARG A 234 13.89 -27.09 -11.51
C ARG A 234 14.94 -26.44 -10.62
N PHE A 235 14.56 -25.50 -9.75
CA PHE A 235 15.53 -24.77 -8.93
C PHE A 235 15.48 -25.14 -7.45
N CYS A 236 14.29 -25.36 -6.88
CA CYS A 236 14.19 -25.67 -5.45
C CYS A 236 14.51 -27.15 -5.16
N ILE A 237 13.81 -28.10 -5.80
CA ILE A 237 13.93 -29.53 -5.47
C ILE A 237 15.38 -30.03 -5.54
N PRO A 238 16.16 -29.78 -6.62
CA PRO A 238 17.54 -30.27 -6.70
C PRO A 238 18.44 -29.66 -5.63
N THR A 239 18.24 -28.37 -5.32
CA THR A 239 19.03 -27.65 -4.31
C THR A 239 18.84 -28.28 -2.92
N TYR A 240 17.59 -28.60 -2.56
CA TYR A 240 17.28 -29.19 -1.24
C TYR A 240 17.53 -30.71 -1.18
N ALA A 241 17.32 -31.45 -2.28
CA ALA A 241 17.57 -32.89 -2.32
C ALA A 241 19.05 -33.23 -2.06
N ASN A 242 19.97 -32.41 -2.59
CA ASN A 242 21.40 -32.58 -2.35
C ASN A 242 21.81 -32.42 -0.88
N LEU A 243 21.00 -31.72 -0.06
CA LEU A 243 21.29 -31.49 1.35
C LEU A 243 21.01 -32.71 2.24
N ASN A 244 20.11 -33.59 1.82
CA ASN A 244 19.77 -34.79 2.59
C ASN A 244 20.96 -35.74 2.81
N HIS A 245 22.03 -35.58 2.03
CA HIS A 245 23.23 -36.43 2.07
C HIS A 245 24.42 -35.76 2.76
N SER A 246 24.33 -34.49 3.18
CA SER A 246 25.45 -33.71 3.73
C SER A 246 25.16 -33.15 5.11
N GLU A 247 26.14 -33.14 6.00
CA GLU A 247 26.04 -32.42 7.27
C GLU A 247 25.94 -30.90 7.02
N ILE A 248 24.98 -30.24 7.68
CA ILE A 248 24.72 -28.81 7.48
C ILE A 248 25.82 -27.99 8.16
N THR A 249 26.84 -27.60 7.39
CA THR A 249 27.88 -26.67 7.81
C THR A 249 27.53 -25.24 7.38
N LEU A 250 28.01 -24.22 8.11
CA LEU A 250 27.73 -22.81 7.80
C LEU A 250 27.96 -22.39 6.32
N PRO A 251 29.04 -22.82 5.64
CA PRO A 251 29.25 -22.48 4.23
C PRO A 251 28.20 -23.08 3.29
N ILE A 252 27.75 -24.32 3.58
CA ILE A 252 26.69 -24.99 2.81
C ILE A 252 25.37 -24.24 3.04
N PHE A 253 25.04 -23.92 4.30
CA PHE A 253 23.86 -23.13 4.63
C PHE A 253 23.80 -21.79 3.88
N LEU A 254 24.91 -21.03 3.88
CA LEU A 254 24.99 -19.77 3.15
C LEU A 254 24.84 -19.97 1.64
N SER A 255 25.47 -20.99 1.07
CA SER A 255 25.37 -21.30 -0.37
C SER A 255 23.94 -21.64 -0.78
N VAL A 256 23.23 -22.44 0.02
CA VAL A 256 21.81 -22.74 -0.18
C VAL A 256 20.97 -21.48 -0.08
N LEU A 257 21.21 -20.65 0.94
CA LEU A 257 20.49 -19.39 1.10
C LEU A 257 20.64 -18.51 -0.14
N PHE A 258 21.86 -18.33 -0.65
CA PHE A 258 22.12 -17.54 -1.87
C PHE A 258 21.44 -18.14 -3.10
N ASN A 259 21.51 -19.46 -3.30
CA ASN A 259 20.85 -20.13 -4.41
C ASN A 259 19.31 -20.01 -4.34
N SER A 260 18.75 -19.91 -3.13
CA SER A 260 17.30 -19.74 -2.91
C SER A 260 16.80 -18.30 -3.07
N ILE A 261 17.68 -17.28 -3.13
CA ILE A 261 17.25 -15.87 -3.31
C ILE A 261 16.52 -15.68 -4.64
N MET A 262 17.08 -16.22 -5.74
CA MET A 262 16.50 -16.04 -7.07
C MET A 262 15.12 -16.73 -7.18
N PRO A 263 14.96 -18.03 -6.87
CA PRO A 263 13.65 -18.68 -6.83
C PRO A 263 12.67 -17.98 -5.87
N GLY A 264 13.13 -17.55 -4.69
CA GLY A 264 12.30 -16.86 -3.71
C GLY A 264 11.78 -15.51 -4.21
N SER A 265 12.62 -14.72 -4.87
CA SER A 265 12.20 -13.44 -5.46
C SER A 265 11.21 -13.61 -6.61
N LEU A 266 11.39 -14.65 -7.45
CA LEU A 266 10.42 -15.01 -8.48
C LEU A 266 9.09 -15.45 -7.87
N PHE A 267 9.12 -16.24 -6.80
CA PHE A 267 7.91 -16.66 -6.09
C PHE A 267 7.14 -15.45 -5.55
N LEU A 268 7.84 -14.46 -4.98
CA LEU A 268 7.25 -13.23 -4.49
C LEU A 268 6.58 -12.42 -5.62
N VAL A 269 7.28 -12.19 -6.74
CA VAL A 269 6.76 -11.40 -7.86
C VAL A 269 5.62 -12.12 -8.60
N LEU A 270 5.75 -13.42 -8.85
CA LEU A 270 4.72 -14.23 -9.50
C LEU A 270 3.50 -14.45 -8.60
N GLY A 271 3.71 -14.65 -7.29
CA GLY A 271 2.63 -14.75 -6.31
C GLY A 271 1.83 -13.45 -6.23
N PHE A 272 2.54 -12.31 -6.19
CA PHE A 272 1.93 -10.98 -6.26
C PHE A 272 1.12 -10.79 -7.56
N TYR A 273 1.74 -11.05 -8.71
CA TYR A 273 1.10 -10.87 -10.01
C TYR A 273 -0.09 -11.81 -10.21
N GLY A 274 0.08 -13.09 -9.91
CA GLY A 274 -0.96 -14.11 -10.06
C GLY A 274 -2.14 -13.82 -9.14
N PHE A 275 -1.91 -13.65 -7.84
CA PHE A 275 -3.00 -13.50 -6.89
C PHE A 275 -3.56 -12.07 -6.85
N LEU A 276 -2.75 -11.07 -6.51
CA LEU A 276 -3.26 -9.71 -6.27
C LEU A 276 -3.66 -8.99 -7.56
N HIS A 277 -2.98 -9.25 -8.69
CA HIS A 277 -3.39 -8.69 -9.97
C HIS A 277 -4.37 -9.60 -10.70
N CYS A 278 -3.96 -10.79 -11.17
CA CYS A 278 -4.78 -11.58 -12.08
C CYS A 278 -6.06 -12.12 -11.41
N TRP A 279 -5.93 -12.82 -10.28
CA TRP A 279 -7.06 -13.44 -9.59
C TRP A 279 -8.07 -12.39 -9.09
N LEU A 280 -7.62 -11.37 -8.34
CA LEU A 280 -8.53 -10.34 -7.85
C LEU A 280 -9.18 -9.52 -8.98
N ASN A 281 -8.47 -9.19 -10.07
CA ASN A 281 -9.09 -8.49 -11.20
C ASN A 281 -10.09 -9.38 -11.96
N ALA A 282 -9.84 -10.69 -12.07
CA ALA A 282 -10.80 -11.61 -12.67
C ALA A 282 -12.12 -11.63 -11.88
N PHE A 283 -12.04 -11.83 -10.55
CA PHE A 283 -13.21 -11.80 -9.68
C PHE A 283 -13.89 -10.42 -9.65
N ALA A 284 -13.11 -9.34 -9.65
CA ALA A 284 -13.65 -7.98 -9.71
C ALA A 284 -14.48 -7.74 -10.98
N GLU A 285 -13.97 -8.17 -12.14
CA GLU A 285 -14.70 -8.02 -13.41
C GLU A 285 -15.95 -8.91 -13.42
N MET A 286 -15.87 -10.18 -13.00
CA MET A 286 -17.03 -11.08 -12.93
C MET A 286 -18.14 -10.55 -12.02
N LEU A 287 -17.78 -9.97 -10.88
CA LEU A 287 -18.73 -9.40 -9.92
C LEU A 287 -19.18 -7.98 -10.28
N ARG A 288 -18.63 -7.39 -11.34
CA ARG A 288 -18.79 -5.97 -11.72
C ARG A 288 -18.32 -5.00 -10.64
N PHE A 289 -17.34 -5.37 -9.84
CA PHE A 289 -16.71 -4.49 -8.85
C PHE A 289 -15.73 -3.52 -9.53
N ALA A 290 -15.93 -2.22 -9.30
CA ALA A 290 -15.24 -1.17 -10.05
C ALA A 290 -13.99 -0.59 -9.35
N ASP A 291 -13.82 -0.73 -8.03
CA ASP A 291 -12.62 -0.23 -7.34
C ASP A 291 -11.49 -1.28 -7.36
N ARG A 292 -10.59 -1.20 -8.33
CA ARG A 292 -9.55 -2.24 -8.53
C ARG A 292 -8.19 -1.91 -7.95
N MET A 293 -8.13 -1.00 -6.97
CA MET A 293 -6.90 -0.77 -6.21
C MET A 293 -6.74 -1.84 -5.12
N PHE A 294 -6.17 -2.97 -5.51
CA PHE A 294 -5.79 -4.06 -4.59
C PHE A 294 -4.37 -3.90 -4.03
N TYR A 295 -3.55 -3.12 -4.73
CA TYR A 295 -2.18 -2.77 -4.40
C TYR A 295 -1.86 -1.42 -5.03
N ASP A 296 -0.76 -0.82 -4.59
CA ASP A 296 -0.19 0.41 -5.12
C ASP A 296 1.27 0.17 -5.53
N ASP A 297 2.02 1.22 -5.90
CA ASP A 297 3.42 1.16 -6.35
C ASP A 297 4.43 0.79 -5.24
N TRP A 298 4.26 -0.40 -4.66
CA TRP A 298 5.06 -0.89 -3.54
C TRP A 298 6.56 -1.00 -3.86
N TRP A 299 6.92 -1.22 -5.12
CA TRP A 299 8.31 -1.29 -5.59
C TRP A 299 9.04 0.07 -5.51
N ASN A 300 8.31 1.19 -5.42
CA ASN A 300 8.87 2.54 -5.21
C ASN A 300 8.96 2.92 -3.73
N SER A 301 8.68 2.00 -2.81
CA SER A 301 8.65 2.30 -1.38
C SER A 301 10.06 2.47 -0.81
N THR A 302 10.30 3.61 -0.15
CA THR A 302 11.59 3.92 0.50
C THR A 302 11.67 3.47 1.96
N SER A 303 10.56 2.98 2.54
CA SER A 303 10.47 2.50 3.92
C SER A 303 9.56 1.28 4.02
N PHE A 304 9.81 0.42 5.01
CA PHE A 304 8.96 -0.75 5.30
C PHE A 304 7.52 -0.36 5.60
N ALA A 305 7.32 0.72 6.35
CA ALA A 305 5.99 1.25 6.62
C ALA A 305 5.24 1.62 5.32
N ALA A 306 5.91 2.23 4.34
CA ALA A 306 5.29 2.52 3.05
C ALA A 306 5.00 1.23 2.25
N TYR A 307 5.95 0.28 2.26
CA TYR A 307 5.79 -1.02 1.60
C TYR A 307 4.55 -1.78 2.10
N TYR A 308 4.36 -1.91 3.42
CA TYR A 308 3.22 -2.63 3.99
C TYR A 308 1.87 -2.00 3.64
N ARG A 309 1.80 -0.68 3.46
CA ARG A 309 0.56 0.02 3.06
C ARG A 309 0.21 -0.21 1.58
N LYS A 310 1.23 -0.39 0.73
CA LYS A 310 1.08 -0.45 -0.73
C LYS A 310 1.02 -1.87 -1.27
N TRP A 311 1.65 -2.84 -0.62
CA TRP A 311 1.77 -4.22 -1.12
C TRP A 311 0.42 -4.92 -1.31
N ASN A 312 -0.38 -5.00 -0.24
CA ASN A 312 -1.72 -5.59 -0.25
C ASN A 312 -2.68 -4.63 0.45
N VAL A 313 -3.22 -3.69 -0.34
CA VAL A 313 -4.12 -2.64 0.14
C VAL A 313 -5.39 -3.25 0.72
N VAL A 314 -5.87 -4.40 0.22
CA VAL A 314 -7.08 -5.06 0.72
C VAL A 314 -6.95 -5.47 2.20
N VAL A 315 -5.84 -6.15 2.55
CA VAL A 315 -5.57 -6.56 3.93
C VAL A 315 -5.16 -5.36 4.78
N HIS A 316 -4.33 -4.47 4.24
CA HIS A 316 -3.94 -3.25 4.92
C HIS A 316 -5.16 -2.41 5.34
N ASP A 317 -6.11 -2.20 4.45
CA ASP A 317 -7.30 -1.39 4.73
C ASP A 317 -8.18 -2.03 5.81
N TRP A 318 -8.28 -3.37 5.82
CA TRP A 318 -8.98 -4.10 6.88
C TRP A 318 -8.30 -3.93 8.24
N LEU A 319 -6.98 -4.14 8.30
CA LEU A 319 -6.17 -3.94 9.51
C LEU A 319 -6.27 -2.49 9.98
N TYR A 320 -6.20 -1.52 9.07
CA TYR A 320 -6.31 -0.10 9.42
C TYR A 320 -7.70 0.25 9.97
N THR A 321 -8.75 -0.18 9.27
CA THR A 321 -10.14 0.22 9.57
C THR A 321 -10.66 -0.41 10.85
N TYR A 322 -10.42 -1.71 11.04
CA TYR A 322 -11.04 -2.48 12.12
C TYR A 322 -10.11 -2.73 13.32
N VAL A 323 -8.78 -2.67 13.13
CA VAL A 323 -7.82 -2.95 14.21
C VAL A 323 -7.10 -1.65 14.63
N TYR A 324 -6.37 -1.02 13.72
CA TYR A 324 -5.57 0.17 14.02
C TYR A 324 -6.44 1.31 14.59
N ARG A 325 -7.50 1.68 13.87
CA ARG A 325 -8.35 2.81 14.24
C ARG A 325 -9.06 2.59 15.57
N GLU A 326 -9.58 1.39 15.80
CA GLU A 326 -10.25 1.03 17.05
C GLU A 326 -9.29 1.09 18.24
N ILE A 327 -8.10 0.49 18.12
CA ILE A 327 -7.07 0.56 19.18
C ILE A 327 -6.62 2.00 19.40
N TYR A 328 -6.48 2.80 18.34
CA TYR A 328 -6.10 4.21 18.45
C TYR A 328 -7.15 5.03 19.21
N ILE A 329 -8.44 4.78 18.96
CA ILE A 329 -9.54 5.43 19.68
C ILE A 329 -9.58 4.95 21.14
N LEU A 330 -9.44 3.64 21.39
CA LEU A 330 -9.43 3.05 22.74
C LEU A 330 -8.25 3.55 23.59
N THR A 331 -7.10 3.78 22.97
CA THR A 331 -5.89 4.31 23.65
C THR A 331 -5.95 5.84 23.84
N GLY A 332 -7.12 6.46 23.66
CA GLY A 332 -7.34 7.89 23.89
C GLY A 332 -6.66 8.79 22.86
N ARG A 333 -6.34 8.29 21.66
CA ARG A 333 -5.74 9.04 20.53
C ARG A 333 -4.36 9.67 20.79
N LYS A 334 -3.67 9.27 21.86
CA LYS A 334 -2.39 9.89 22.27
C LYS A 334 -1.16 9.23 21.65
N ASN A 335 -1.15 7.89 21.50
CA ASN A 335 0.01 7.15 21.05
C ASN A 335 -0.26 6.40 19.73
N ARG A 336 0.49 6.72 18.67
CA ARG A 336 0.38 6.07 17.34
C ARG A 336 1.20 4.78 17.24
N SER A 337 2.19 4.57 18.11
CA SER A 337 3.08 3.41 18.08
C SER A 337 2.39 2.17 18.63
N ILE A 338 1.58 2.31 19.68
CA ILE A 338 0.81 1.18 20.26
C ILE A 338 -0.07 0.50 19.21
N PRO A 339 -1.01 1.19 18.52
CA PRO A 339 -1.84 0.54 17.52
C PRO A 339 -1.03 -0.01 16.33
N ALA A 340 0.09 0.62 15.98
CA ALA A 340 0.98 0.11 14.93
C ALA A 340 1.64 -1.22 15.32
N ILE A 341 2.22 -1.31 16.52
CA ILE A 341 2.82 -2.54 17.05
C ILE A 341 1.78 -3.65 17.17
N CYS A 342 0.58 -3.34 17.67
CA CYS A 342 -0.50 -4.33 17.77
C CYS A 342 -0.90 -4.89 16.40
N VAL A 343 -1.02 -4.04 15.37
CA VAL A 343 -1.33 -4.48 14.01
C VAL A 343 -0.21 -5.34 13.41
N LEU A 344 1.05 -4.95 13.62
CA LEU A 344 2.20 -5.72 13.14
C LEU A 344 2.29 -7.09 13.82
N LEU A 345 2.12 -7.16 15.14
CA LEU A 345 2.11 -8.42 15.89
C LEU A 345 0.96 -9.32 15.48
N LEU A 346 -0.25 -8.75 15.33
CA LEU A 346 -1.41 -9.49 14.84
C LEU A 346 -1.11 -10.09 13.46
N SER A 347 -0.60 -9.28 12.53
CA SER A 347 -0.20 -9.74 11.20
C SER A 347 0.85 -10.85 11.28
N ALA A 348 1.89 -10.70 12.11
CA ALA A 348 2.96 -11.69 12.28
C ALA A 348 2.41 -13.05 12.79
N ILE A 349 1.50 -13.02 13.76
CA ILE A 349 0.84 -14.23 14.30
C ILE A 349 0.03 -14.93 13.21
N PHE A 350 -0.73 -14.18 12.41
CA PHE A 350 -1.54 -14.78 11.33
C PHE A 350 -0.66 -15.41 10.23
N HIS A 351 0.45 -14.77 9.85
CA HIS A 351 1.38 -15.37 8.87
C HIS A 351 2.01 -16.65 9.43
N GLU A 352 2.45 -16.64 10.69
CA GLU A 352 2.99 -17.82 11.36
C GLU A 352 1.95 -18.95 11.44
N TYR A 353 0.71 -18.63 11.82
CA TYR A 353 -0.39 -19.60 11.88
C TYR A 353 -0.67 -20.28 10.53
N ILE A 354 -0.65 -19.50 9.43
CA ILE A 354 -0.81 -20.04 8.07
C ILE A 354 0.35 -20.99 7.74
N MET A 355 1.60 -20.63 8.06
CA MET A 355 2.76 -21.48 7.81
C MET A 355 2.73 -22.77 8.63
N ILE A 356 2.37 -22.71 9.93
CA ILE A 356 2.21 -23.89 10.78
C ILE A 356 1.17 -24.84 10.20
N SER A 357 0.02 -24.28 9.79
CA SER A 357 -1.09 -25.06 9.25
C SER A 357 -0.74 -25.70 7.91
N ALA A 358 0.04 -25.02 7.07
CA ALA A 358 0.45 -25.52 5.76
C ALA A 358 1.61 -26.53 5.84
N LEU A 359 2.58 -26.33 6.73
CA LEU A 359 3.78 -27.17 6.83
C LEU A 359 3.64 -28.31 7.85
N GLY A 360 2.69 -28.23 8.79
CA GLY A 360 2.48 -29.24 9.82
C GLY A 360 3.49 -29.21 10.98
N PHE A 361 4.37 -28.20 11.05
CA PHE A 361 5.30 -28.01 12.16
C PHE A 361 5.45 -26.54 12.55
N PHE A 362 5.92 -26.28 13.77
CA PHE A 362 6.14 -24.94 14.30
C PHE A 362 7.61 -24.51 14.16
N TYR A 363 7.85 -23.42 13.41
CA TYR A 363 9.17 -22.82 13.28
C TYR A 363 9.05 -21.30 13.06
N PRO A 364 9.18 -20.47 14.13
CA PRO A 364 8.72 -19.08 14.19
C PRO A 364 9.56 -18.04 13.44
N VAL A 365 10.04 -18.39 12.24
CA VAL A 365 10.87 -17.48 11.43
C VAL A 365 10.06 -16.31 10.90
N MET A 366 8.81 -16.53 10.46
CA MET A 366 7.99 -15.45 9.94
C MET A 366 7.59 -14.49 11.06
N PHE A 367 7.22 -15.02 12.23
CA PHE A 367 6.96 -14.19 13.39
C PHE A 367 8.15 -13.27 13.75
N LEU A 368 9.37 -13.82 13.78
CA LEU A 368 10.58 -13.05 14.08
C LEU A 368 10.93 -12.04 12.98
N LEU A 369 10.81 -12.41 11.71
CA LEU A 369 11.07 -11.50 10.58
C LEU A 369 10.13 -10.30 10.61
N PHE A 370 8.81 -10.53 10.71
CA PHE A 370 7.84 -9.44 10.75
C PHE A 370 7.91 -8.64 12.06
N GLY A 371 8.11 -9.31 13.20
CA GLY A 371 8.16 -8.66 14.51
C GLY A 371 9.41 -7.81 14.73
N VAL A 372 10.59 -8.27 14.30
CA VAL A 372 11.87 -7.58 14.54
C VAL A 372 12.18 -6.57 13.43
N LEU A 373 11.99 -6.93 12.16
CA LEU A 373 12.29 -6.03 11.04
C LEU A 373 11.16 -5.04 10.77
N GLY A 374 9.90 -5.40 11.06
CA GLY A 374 8.75 -4.53 10.84
C GLY A 374 8.60 -3.39 11.86
N CYS A 375 9.26 -3.47 13.02
CA CYS A 375 9.22 -2.43 14.06
C CYS A 375 10.32 -1.36 13.91
N LYS A 376 11.29 -1.55 13.02
CA LYS A 376 12.33 -0.56 12.69
C LYS A 376 11.94 0.20 11.42
#